data_AF-A0A944X2S7-F1
#
_entry.id   AF-A0A944X2S7-F1
#
_cell.length_a   1.000
_cell.length_b   1.000
_cell.length_c   1.000
_cell.angle_alpha   90.00
_cell.angle_beta   90.00
_cell.angle_gamma   90.00
#
_symmetry.space_group_name_H-M   'P 1'
#
loop_
_entity.id
_entity.type
_entity.pdbx_description
1 polymer ?
#
loop_
_entity_poly.entity_id
_entity_poly.type
_entity_poly.pdbx_seq_one_letter_code
_entity_poly.pdbx_strand_id
1 'polypeptide(L)'
;KKYERKNEIQAEEGSVDMIRKSYGMTNASDEDFLLYHLMKGDTEIKKIEPPKTYYTGKEPLALLLKELSKDHEINRLQMQKGNSFFEFRQK
;
A
#
# COMPACT_ATOMS: atom_id res chain seq x y z
N LYS A 1 -37.37 0.31 -4.42
CA LYS A 1 -37.23 -1.13 -4.74
C LYS A 1 -35.80 -1.62 -5.04
N LYS A 2 -35.00 -1.02 -5.96
CA LYS A 2 -33.61 -1.50 -6.23
C LYS A 2 -32.56 -0.94 -5.24
N TYR A 3 -32.86 0.22 -4.64
CA TYR A 3 -32.02 0.88 -3.64
C TYR A 3 -32.16 0.23 -2.25
N GLU A 4 -33.39 -0.05 -1.81
CA GLU A 4 -33.67 -0.75 -0.54
C GLU A 4 -33.01 -2.14 -0.50
N ARG A 5 -33.08 -2.89 -1.60
CA ARG A 5 -32.43 -4.20 -1.72
C ARG A 5 -30.91 -4.16 -1.57
N LYS A 6 -30.25 -3.06 -2.01
CA LYS A 6 -28.79 -2.90 -1.85
C LYS A 6 -28.42 -2.62 -0.40
N ASN A 7 -29.24 -1.84 0.31
CA ASN A 7 -29.01 -1.54 1.72
C ASN A 7 -29.28 -2.76 2.61
N GLU A 8 -30.28 -3.58 2.27
CA GLU A 8 -30.54 -4.86 2.94
C GLU A 8 -29.36 -5.82 2.76
N ILE A 9 -28.82 -5.95 1.55
CA ILE A 9 -27.64 -6.81 1.28
C ILE A 9 -26.40 -6.28 2.02
N GLN A 10 -26.16 -4.97 2.05
CA GLN A 10 -25.05 -4.39 2.81
C GLN A 10 -25.22 -4.55 4.33
N ALA A 11 -26.46 -4.46 4.83
CA ALA A 11 -26.76 -4.69 6.24
C ALA A 11 -26.62 -6.18 6.62
N GLU A 12 -26.95 -7.09 5.70
CA GLU A 12 -26.79 -8.53 5.86
C GLU A 12 -25.30 -8.94 5.81
N GLU A 13 -24.50 -8.34 4.92
CA GLU A 13 -23.05 -8.50 4.84
C GLU A 13 -22.32 -7.90 6.06
N GLY A 14 -22.85 -6.83 6.65
CA GLY A 14 -22.32 -6.19 7.87
C GLY A 14 -22.82 -6.78 9.19
N SER A 15 -23.64 -7.83 9.15
CA SER A 15 -24.19 -8.45 10.36
C SER A 15 -23.10 -9.16 11.17
N VAL A 16 -23.10 -8.95 12.47
CA VAL A 16 -22.13 -9.55 13.41
C VAL A 16 -22.16 -11.08 13.33
N ASP A 17 -23.32 -11.67 13.07
CA ASP A 17 -23.47 -13.13 12.94
C ASP A 17 -22.74 -13.68 11.70
N MET A 18 -22.76 -12.92 10.59
CA MET A 18 -22.07 -13.29 9.36
C MET A 18 -20.55 -13.16 9.53
N ILE A 19 -20.10 -12.13 10.24
CA ILE A 19 -18.69 -11.95 10.61
C ILE A 19 -18.24 -13.09 11.55
N ARG A 20 -19.02 -13.43 12.59
CA ARG A 20 -18.72 -14.59 13.46
C ARG A 20 -18.57 -15.89 12.69
N LYS A 21 -19.47 -16.11 11.73
CA LYS A 21 -19.45 -17.29 10.86
C LYS A 21 -18.19 -17.35 9.99
N SER A 22 -17.68 -16.23 9.48
CA SER A 22 -16.44 -16.22 8.68
C SER A 22 -15.19 -16.60 9.49
N TYR A 23 -15.19 -16.34 10.80
CA TYR A 23 -14.11 -16.76 11.70
C TYR A 23 -14.33 -18.16 12.31
N GLY A 24 -15.40 -18.87 11.93
CA GLY A 24 -15.75 -20.19 12.50
C GLY A 24 -16.29 -20.14 13.92
N MET A 25 -16.74 -18.96 14.38
CA MET A 25 -17.17 -18.69 15.75
C MET A 25 -18.69 -18.51 15.86
N THR A 26 -19.46 -19.36 15.17
CA THR A 26 -20.93 -19.23 15.08
C THR A 26 -21.66 -19.30 16.42
N ASN A 27 -21.08 -19.99 17.41
CA ASN A 27 -21.69 -20.21 18.73
C ASN A 27 -20.93 -19.47 19.85
N ALA A 28 -19.99 -18.60 19.50
CA ALA A 28 -19.23 -17.83 20.48
C ALA A 28 -20.09 -16.70 21.07
N SER A 29 -19.94 -16.46 22.37
CA SER A 29 -20.50 -15.28 23.01
C SER A 29 -19.84 -14.01 22.45
N ASP A 30 -20.51 -12.88 22.62
CA ASP A 30 -20.00 -11.57 22.20
C ASP A 30 -18.64 -11.27 22.87
N GLU A 31 -18.51 -11.65 24.14
CA GLU A 31 -17.30 -11.47 24.94
C GLU A 31 -16.14 -12.33 24.41
N ASP A 32 -16.40 -13.60 24.08
CA ASP A 32 -15.40 -14.50 23.49
C ASP A 32 -14.96 -14.02 22.10
N PHE A 33 -15.90 -13.50 21.32
CA PHE A 33 -15.62 -12.96 19.99
C PHE A 33 -14.76 -11.68 20.04
N LEU A 34 -15.05 -10.79 20.98
CA LEU A 34 -14.23 -9.59 21.23
C LEU A 34 -12.85 -9.96 21.77
N LEU A 35 -12.77 -10.91 22.70
CA LEU A 35 -11.52 -11.39 23.27
C LEU A 35 -10.62 -12.02 22.19
N TYR A 36 -11.19 -12.80 21.27
CA TYR A 36 -10.46 -13.35 20.13
C TYR A 36 -9.79 -12.27 19.28
N HIS A 37 -10.49 -11.17 19.00
CA HIS A 37 -9.94 -10.05 18.23
C HIS A 37 -8.87 -9.28 19.00
N LEU A 38 -9.07 -9.08 20.31
CA LEU A 38 -8.09 -8.45 21.18
C LEU A 38 -6.80 -9.29 21.28
N MET A 39 -6.95 -10.61 21.44
CA MET A 39 -5.83 -11.56 21.53
C MET A 39 -5.10 -11.75 20.20
N LYS A 40 -5.80 -11.64 19.07
CA LYS A 40 -5.19 -11.61 17.72
C LYS A 40 -4.27 -10.41 17.52
N GLY A 41 -4.45 -9.34 18.29
CA GLY A 41 -3.58 -8.16 18.29
C GLY A 41 -3.34 -7.60 16.88
N ASP A 42 -2.12 -7.13 16.63
CA ASP A 42 -1.76 -6.51 15.35
C ASP A 42 -1.54 -7.51 14.21
N THR A 43 -1.89 -8.79 14.36
CA THR A 43 -1.59 -9.79 13.31
C THR A 43 -2.30 -9.50 11.99
N GLU A 44 -3.47 -8.88 12.01
CA GLU A 44 -4.16 -8.44 10.80
C GLU A 44 -3.62 -7.11 10.28
N ILE A 45 -3.24 -6.19 11.18
CA ILE A 45 -2.61 -4.90 10.83
C ILE A 45 -1.24 -5.13 10.16
N LYS A 46 -0.47 -6.12 10.62
CA LYS A 46 0.84 -6.49 10.04
C LYS A 46 0.73 -7.19 8.68
N LYS A 47 -0.46 -7.71 8.32
CA LYS A 47 -0.74 -8.27 6.99
C LYS A 47 -1.15 -7.20 5.98
N ILE A 48 -1.45 -5.98 6.45
CA ILE A 48 -1.64 -4.84 5.57
C ILE A 48 -0.27 -4.58 4.94
N GLU A 49 -0.13 -4.92 3.65
CA GLU A 49 1.05 -4.55 2.89
C GLU A 49 1.27 -3.04 3.06
N PRO A 50 2.51 -2.60 3.36
CA PRO A 50 2.79 -1.17 3.42
C PRO A 50 2.30 -0.53 2.12
N PRO A 51 1.69 0.67 2.19
CA PRO A 51 1.20 1.35 1.00
C PRO A 51 2.32 1.38 -0.03
N LYS A 52 2.02 0.95 -1.27
CA LYS A 52 3.00 0.84 -2.36
C LYS A 52 3.88 2.08 -2.35
N THR A 53 5.12 1.94 -1.92
CA THR A 53 6.11 3.00 -1.96
C THR A 53 6.45 3.17 -3.42
N TYR A 54 5.71 4.06 -4.10
CA TYR A 54 6.11 4.54 -5.40
C TYR A 54 7.55 5.01 -5.25
N TYR A 55 8.43 4.45 -6.09
CA TYR A 55 9.81 4.85 -6.15
C TYR A 55 9.87 6.37 -6.07
N THR A 56 10.34 6.90 -4.93
CA THR A 56 10.64 8.32 -4.84
C THR A 56 11.53 8.62 -6.05
N GLY A 57 11.31 9.74 -6.75
CA GLY A 57 11.92 10.01 -8.07
C GLY A 57 13.45 9.91 -8.14
N LYS A 58 14.12 9.63 -7.02
CA LYS A 58 15.53 9.25 -6.87
C LYS A 58 15.91 8.00 -7.68
N GLU A 59 15.14 6.92 -7.62
CA GLU A 59 15.49 5.67 -8.30
C GLU A 59 15.40 5.73 -9.83
N PRO A 60 14.30 6.22 -10.44
CA PRO A 60 14.26 6.40 -11.89
C PRO A 60 15.31 7.39 -12.39
N LEU A 61 15.67 8.41 -11.58
CA LEU A 61 16.70 9.38 -11.92
C LEU A 61 18.11 8.77 -11.85
N ALA A 62 18.38 7.90 -10.87
CA ALA A 62 19.65 7.16 -10.81
C ALA A 62 19.80 6.19 -11.99
N LEU A 63 18.71 5.53 -12.39
CA LEU A 63 18.70 4.67 -13.57
C LEU A 63 18.98 5.47 -14.86
N LEU A 64 18.31 6.62 -15.02
CA LEU A 64 18.52 7.52 -16.16
C LEU A 64 19.98 7.98 -16.23
N LEU A 65 20.56 8.44 -15.12
CA LEU A 65 21.96 8.86 -15.05
C LEU A 65 22.93 7.72 -15.44
N LYS A 66 22.63 6.49 -15.03
CA LYS A 66 23.42 5.32 -15.39
C LYS A 66 23.34 5.01 -16.88
N GLU A 67 22.17 5.09 -17.50
CA GLU A 67 22.04 4.88 -18.95
C GLU A 67 22.71 6.00 -19.75
N LEU A 68 22.53 7.26 -19.36
CA LEU A 68 23.20 8.40 -20.00
C LEU A 68 24.73 8.33 -19.91
N SER A 69 25.28 7.72 -18.84
CA SER A 69 26.73 7.53 -18.69
C SER A 69 27.34 6.54 -19.68
N LYS A 70 26.51 5.67 -20.30
CA LYS A 70 26.94 4.71 -21.31
C LYS A 70 26.91 5.28 -22.72
N ASP A 71 26.23 6.41 -22.91
CA ASP A 71 26.16 7.09 -24.19
C ASP A 71 27.39 7.99 -24.36
N HIS A 72 28.25 7.63 -25.30
CA HIS A 72 29.50 8.34 -25.59
C HIS A 72 29.29 9.64 -26.38
N GLU A 73 28.07 9.92 -26.88
CA GLU A 73 27.75 11.20 -27.50
C GLU A 73 27.49 12.29 -26.44
N ILE A 74 27.15 11.89 -25.21
CA ILE A 74 26.78 12.80 -24.12
C ILE A 74 28.01 13.14 -23.26
N ASN A 75 28.73 14.19 -23.68
CA ASN A 75 29.94 14.65 -23.00
C ASN A 75 29.70 15.48 -21.72
N ARG A 76 28.50 16.07 -21.58
CA ARG A 76 28.15 16.95 -20.47
C ARG A 76 26.67 16.81 -20.10
N LEU A 77 26.40 16.60 -18.82
CA LEU A 77 25.04 16.61 -18.27
C LEU A 77 24.98 17.63 -17.13
N GLN A 78 24.01 18.53 -17.17
CA GLN A 78 23.71 19.45 -16.08
C GLN A 78 22.28 19.23 -15.59
N MET A 79 22.13 19.00 -14.29
CA MET A 79 20.83 18.83 -13.65
C MET A 79 20.67 19.84 -12.53
N GLN A 80 19.55 20.55 -12.53
CA GLN A 80 19.18 21.47 -11.47
C GLN A 80 18.05 20.87 -10.63
N LYS A 81 18.26 20.76 -9.33
CA LYS A 81 17.22 20.39 -8.36
C LYS A 81 17.08 21.53 -7.36
N GLY A 82 16.05 22.36 -7.54
CA GLY A 82 15.88 23.59 -6.76
C GLY A 82 17.07 24.53 -6.98
N ASN A 83 17.82 24.82 -5.91
CA ASN A 83 19.03 25.65 -5.96
C ASN A 83 20.34 24.84 -6.05
N SER A 84 20.26 23.51 -6.15
CA SER A 84 21.43 22.64 -6.26
C SER A 84 21.66 22.23 -7.71
N PHE A 85 22.94 22.21 -8.11
CA PHE A 85 23.37 21.79 -9.44
C PHE A 85 24.20 20.52 -9.35
N PHE A 86 23.93 19.58 -10.25
CA PHE A 86 24.74 18.40 -10.51
C PHE A 86 25.32 18.51 -11.92
N GLU A 87 26.63 18.35 -12.06
CA GLU A 87 27.32 18.37 -13.34
C GLU A 87 28.10 17.06 -13.51
N PHE A 88 27.83 16.36 -14.61
CA PHE A 88 28.61 15.21 -15.06
C PHE A 88 29.36 15.61 -16.34
N ARG A 89 30.65 15.27 -16.40
CA ARG A 89 31.52 15.50 -17.54
C ARG A 89 32.36 14.24 -17.77
N GLN A 90 32.33 13.73 -19.00
CA GLN A 90 33.24 12.66 -19.44
C GLN A 90 34.62 13.28 -19.72
N LYS A 91 35.70 12.63 -19.27
CA LYS A 91 37.09 13.10 -19.48
C LYS A 91 37.62 12.66 -20.84
#